data_AF-A0A1I7X1X0-F1
#
_entry.id   AF-A0A1I7X1X0-F1
#
_cell.length_a   1.000
_cell.length_b   1.000
_cell.length_c   1.000
_cell.angle_alpha   90.00
_cell.angle_beta   90.00
_cell.angle_gamma   90.00
#
_symmetry.space_group_name_H-M   'P 1'
#
loop_
_entity.id
_entity.type
_entity.pdbx_description
1 polymer ?
#
loop_
_entity_poly.entity_id
_entity_poly.type
_entity_poly.pdbx_seq_one_letter_code
_entity_poly.pdbx_strand_id
1 'polypeptide(L)'
;MVRVLNQMVFQCHVIQLDRLLLSLVMHPVTDHSSQLALHIVQVKICFLYHNFFFSFKKYILSISAAPITFVYTILYCMHEQLGHLPRARQFVLAILCQDTEIRLIGDDSPLTQSFITFNHQRVNSFEELVHELIDRVIVCSEFILKPPPYIAQDWRFAEYSPAAQALYLACIELLASPHSPNHIVPAMINLLSSRPQPRPYMTLNAIALLLTALPDAYCQVLQNEFLAVIDSGLLSAFLQIEDSINVKMRVLAQNRNLTFEDIVFDNFEESLLLQMGDRSIVISVIAQAYWHHGNMLVLSRFMSSFVSDVCARVKTENELWYALRLIVPLLHRCYDSRDKVKHLEEVLRAILIFTIVNTLILF
;
A
#
# COMPACT_ATOMS: atom_id res chain seq x y z
N MET A 1 1.24 -11.81 -46.03
CA MET A 1 1.85 -10.73 -45.21
C MET A 1 2.63 -11.27 -44.01
N VAL A 2 2.03 -12.06 -43.10
CA VAL A 2 2.73 -12.61 -41.90
C VAL A 2 3.99 -13.41 -42.24
N ARG A 3 3.91 -14.29 -43.23
CA ARG A 3 5.04 -15.07 -43.71
C ARG A 3 6.21 -14.17 -44.12
N VAL A 4 5.93 -13.10 -44.88
CA VAL A 4 6.95 -12.13 -45.33
C VAL A 4 7.59 -11.41 -44.15
N LEU A 5 6.79 -10.96 -43.16
CA LEU A 5 7.30 -10.33 -41.95
C LEU A 5 8.27 -11.25 -41.18
N ASN A 6 7.90 -12.52 -41.03
CA ASN A 6 8.75 -13.50 -40.34
C ASN A 6 10.01 -13.84 -41.15
N GLN A 7 9.93 -13.85 -42.48
CA GLN A 7 11.12 -13.96 -43.33
C GLN A 7 12.05 -12.76 -43.16
N MET A 8 11.50 -11.54 -43.12
CA MET A 8 12.29 -10.33 -42.89
C MET A 8 13.03 -10.35 -41.55
N VAL A 9 12.40 -10.85 -40.49
CA VAL A 9 13.01 -10.87 -39.14
C VAL A 9 14.00 -12.02 -38.97
N PHE A 10 13.60 -13.25 -39.33
CA PHE A 10 14.33 -14.46 -38.95
C PHE A 10 15.16 -15.08 -40.09
N GLN A 11 14.83 -14.83 -41.36
CA GLN A 11 15.54 -15.43 -42.51
C GLN A 11 16.46 -14.42 -43.21
N CYS A 12 15.97 -13.21 -43.43
CA CYS A 12 16.65 -12.15 -44.16
C CYS A 12 17.30 -11.11 -43.24
N HIS A 13 17.01 -11.15 -41.93
CA HIS A 13 17.54 -10.25 -40.90
C HIS A 13 17.48 -8.75 -41.26
N VAL A 14 16.42 -8.34 -41.95
CA VAL A 14 16.17 -6.95 -42.35
C VAL A 14 15.92 -6.07 -41.12
N ILE A 15 15.29 -6.63 -40.09
CA ILE A 15 15.05 -5.97 -38.80
C ILE A 15 15.14 -6.99 -37.67
N GLN A 16 15.73 -6.58 -36.54
CA GLN A 16 15.78 -7.41 -35.34
C GLN A 16 14.40 -7.49 -34.67
N LEU A 17 14.10 -8.63 -34.04
CA LEU A 17 12.79 -8.89 -33.43
C LEU A 17 12.45 -7.88 -32.32
N ASP A 18 13.40 -7.57 -31.45
CA ASP A 18 13.27 -6.59 -30.38
C ASP A 18 12.93 -5.19 -30.90
N ARG A 19 13.62 -4.73 -31.95
CA ARG A 19 13.34 -3.44 -32.60
C ARG A 19 11.97 -3.40 -33.25
N LEU A 20 11.58 -4.49 -33.92
CA LEU A 20 10.24 -4.61 -34.50
C LEU A 20 9.16 -4.57 -33.41
N LEU A 21 9.30 -5.35 -32.34
CA LEU A 21 8.36 -5.37 -31.23
C LEU A 21 8.25 -4.01 -30.53
N LEU A 22 9.39 -3.37 -30.24
CA LEU A 22 9.41 -2.03 -29.64
C LEU A 22 8.72 -1.02 -30.55
N SER A 23 9.01 -1.05 -31.85
CA SER A 23 8.35 -0.15 -32.80
C SER A 23 6.83 -0.36 -32.83
N LEU A 24 6.35 -1.60 -32.79
CA LEU A 24 4.91 -1.91 -32.78
C LEU A 24 4.22 -1.45 -31.48
N VAL A 25 4.88 -1.60 -30.33
CA VAL A 25 4.34 -1.17 -29.04
C VAL A 25 4.34 0.36 -28.89
N MET A 26 5.33 1.05 -29.45
CA MET A 26 5.46 2.52 -29.37
C MET A 26 4.71 3.29 -30.47
N HIS A 27 4.20 2.60 -31.50
CA HIS A 27 3.48 3.18 -32.63
C HIS A 27 1.98 3.50 -32.42
N PRO A 28 1.23 3.05 -31.39
CA PRO A 28 -0.21 3.23 -31.42
C PRO A 28 -0.63 4.69 -31.24
N VAL A 29 -1.32 5.21 -32.26
CA VAL A 29 -1.96 6.54 -32.26
C VAL A 29 -3.46 6.42 -31.93
N THR A 30 -4.03 5.22 -32.10
CA THR A 30 -5.47 4.92 -31.87
C THR A 30 -5.67 3.54 -31.26
N ASP A 31 -6.78 3.32 -30.55
CA ASP A 31 -7.09 2.03 -29.91
C ASP A 31 -7.15 0.86 -30.89
N HIS A 32 -7.70 1.08 -32.09
CA HIS A 32 -7.72 0.07 -33.15
C HIS A 32 -6.31 -0.28 -33.64
N SER A 33 -5.42 0.71 -33.76
CA SER A 33 -4.02 0.46 -34.10
C SER A 33 -3.28 -0.29 -32.98
N SER A 34 -3.59 -0.02 -31.71
CA SER A 34 -3.07 -0.77 -30.55
C SER A 34 -3.49 -2.23 -30.58
N GLN A 35 -4.77 -2.50 -30.83
CA GLN A 35 -5.31 -3.86 -30.91
C GLN A 35 -4.67 -4.64 -32.06
N LEU A 36 -4.51 -4.01 -33.24
CA LEU A 36 -3.82 -4.63 -34.37
C LEU A 36 -2.34 -4.90 -34.07
N ALA A 37 -1.63 -3.95 -33.46
CA ALA A 37 -0.24 -4.11 -33.06
C ALA A 37 -0.08 -5.28 -32.07
N LEU A 38 -0.91 -5.33 -31.02
CA LEU A 38 -0.93 -6.42 -30.04
C LEU A 38 -1.30 -7.76 -30.69
N HIS A 39 -2.23 -7.77 -31.64
CA HIS A 39 -2.60 -8.99 -32.37
C HIS A 39 -1.46 -9.49 -33.27
N ILE A 40 -0.67 -8.58 -33.88
CA ILE A 40 0.54 -8.92 -34.62
C ILE A 40 1.59 -9.54 -33.69
N VAL A 41 1.78 -8.98 -32.50
CA VAL A 41 2.68 -9.56 -31.48
C VAL A 41 2.19 -10.93 -31.02
N GLN A 42 0.92 -11.06 -30.63
CA GLN A 42 0.37 -12.25 -29.98
C GLN A 42 0.17 -13.43 -30.92
N VAL A 43 -0.36 -13.22 -32.13
CA VAL A 43 -0.77 -14.32 -33.03
C VAL A 43 0.29 -14.63 -34.07
N LYS A 44 1.10 -13.65 -34.48
CA LYS A 44 1.87 -13.75 -35.74
C LYS A 44 3.37 -13.96 -35.53
N ILE A 45 3.88 -13.59 -34.35
CA ILE A 45 5.28 -13.83 -33.92
C ILE A 45 5.37 -15.08 -33.02
N CYS A 46 4.42 -15.28 -32.09
CA CYS A 46 4.44 -16.43 -31.17
C CYS A 46 4.14 -17.80 -31.82
N PHE A 47 3.30 -17.86 -32.86
CA PHE A 47 2.79 -19.13 -33.40
C PHE A 47 3.84 -19.97 -34.15
N LEU A 48 4.82 -19.35 -34.82
CA LEU A 48 5.88 -20.09 -35.53
C LEU A 48 7.05 -20.51 -34.63
N TYR A 49 7.17 -19.90 -33.47
CA TYR A 49 8.30 -20.07 -32.56
C TYR A 49 7.82 -20.46 -31.16
N HIS A 50 6.71 -21.21 -31.06
CA HIS A 50 6.08 -21.55 -29.78
C HIS A 50 7.06 -22.19 -28.79
N ASN A 51 7.96 -23.06 -29.26
CA ASN A 51 9.02 -23.68 -28.45
C ASN A 51 10.12 -22.69 -28.08
N PHE A 52 10.55 -21.83 -29.02
CA PHE A 52 11.57 -20.81 -28.74
C PHE A 52 11.02 -19.78 -27.76
N PHE A 53 9.79 -19.29 -27.92
CA PHE A 53 9.18 -18.26 -27.08
C PHE A 53 8.84 -18.75 -25.67
N PHE A 54 8.51 -20.03 -25.48
CA PHE A 54 8.30 -20.61 -24.15
C PHE A 54 9.63 -20.68 -23.37
N SER A 55 10.70 -21.11 -24.02
CA SER A 55 12.06 -21.00 -23.48
C SER A 55 12.47 -19.52 -23.31
N PHE A 56 12.19 -18.66 -24.28
CA PHE A 56 12.59 -17.24 -24.30
C PHE A 56 11.88 -16.42 -23.20
N LYS A 57 10.59 -16.67 -22.92
CA LYS A 57 9.86 -16.04 -21.81
C LYS A 57 10.46 -16.43 -20.46
N LYS A 58 10.84 -17.69 -20.31
CA LYS A 58 11.51 -18.21 -19.11
C LYS A 58 12.93 -17.63 -18.96
N TYR A 59 13.68 -17.48 -20.05
CA TYR A 59 15.06 -16.95 -20.03
C TYR A 59 15.14 -15.42 -19.93
N ILE A 60 14.25 -14.66 -20.56
CA ILE A 60 14.30 -13.18 -20.48
C ILE A 60 13.97 -12.68 -19.08
N LEU A 61 12.96 -13.28 -18.46
CA LEU A 61 12.51 -12.85 -17.14
C LEU A 61 13.45 -13.36 -16.04
N SER A 62 14.13 -14.50 -16.22
CA SER A 62 15.20 -14.95 -15.31
C SER A 62 16.49 -14.10 -15.42
N ILE A 63 16.69 -13.40 -16.54
CA ILE A 63 17.79 -12.45 -16.76
C ILE A 63 17.39 -11.01 -16.38
N SER A 64 16.11 -10.75 -16.07
CA SER A 64 15.69 -9.43 -15.61
C SER A 64 16.47 -9.07 -14.35
N ALA A 65 17.25 -7.99 -14.40
CA ALA A 65 18.06 -7.53 -13.28
C ALA A 65 17.20 -7.07 -12.07
N ALA A 66 15.90 -6.84 -12.29
CA ALA A 66 15.00 -6.25 -11.30
C ALA A 66 13.54 -6.78 -11.43
N PRO A 67 13.28 -8.07 -11.16
CA PRO A 67 11.95 -8.66 -11.32
C PRO A 67 10.94 -8.15 -10.28
N ILE A 68 11.37 -7.77 -9.06
CA ILE A 68 10.46 -7.29 -8.01
C ILE A 68 9.93 -5.91 -8.39
N THR A 69 10.81 -4.96 -8.75
CA THR A 69 10.42 -3.60 -9.19
C THR A 69 9.55 -3.67 -10.42
N PHE A 70 9.87 -4.54 -11.39
CA PHE A 70 9.08 -4.65 -12.61
C PHE A 70 7.63 -5.05 -12.30
N VAL A 71 7.45 -6.11 -11.50
CA VAL A 71 6.12 -6.60 -11.12
C VAL A 71 5.38 -5.57 -10.26
N TYR A 72 6.04 -5.01 -9.24
CA TYR A 72 5.49 -3.99 -8.37
C TYR A 72 5.03 -2.75 -9.16
N THR A 73 5.89 -2.20 -10.03
CA THR A 73 5.59 -1.00 -10.81
C THR A 73 4.37 -1.21 -11.71
N ILE A 74 4.28 -2.35 -12.38
CA ILE A 74 3.13 -2.66 -13.24
C ILE A 74 1.85 -2.77 -12.40
N LEU A 75 1.87 -3.51 -11.30
CA LEU A 75 0.70 -3.66 -10.44
C LEU A 75 0.28 -2.34 -9.78
N TYR A 76 1.24 -1.50 -9.43
CA TYR A 76 1.00 -0.18 -8.84
C TYR A 76 0.36 0.77 -9.87
N CYS A 77 0.97 0.93 -11.05
CA CYS A 77 0.47 1.84 -12.10
C CYS A 77 -0.85 1.37 -12.70
N MET A 78 -1.07 0.05 -12.79
CA MET A 78 -2.27 -0.55 -13.39
C MET A 78 -3.25 -1.06 -12.33
N HIS A 79 -3.16 -0.58 -11.08
CA HIS A 79 -3.94 -1.09 -9.96
C HIS A 79 -5.45 -1.13 -10.24
N GLU A 80 -6.00 -0.06 -10.83
CA GLU A 80 -7.44 0.02 -11.12
C GLU A 80 -7.90 -0.96 -12.23
N GLN A 81 -6.99 -1.35 -13.13
CA GLN A 81 -7.33 -2.14 -14.32
C GLN A 81 -6.97 -3.62 -14.16
N LEU A 82 -5.89 -3.92 -13.43
CA LEU A 82 -5.32 -5.25 -13.27
C LEU A 82 -5.40 -5.74 -11.82
N GLY A 83 -5.33 -4.84 -10.85
CA GLY A 83 -5.34 -5.17 -9.43
C GLY A 83 -6.56 -5.99 -9.04
N HIS A 84 -6.37 -6.92 -8.10
CA HIS A 84 -7.41 -7.81 -7.58
C HIS A 84 -8.05 -8.79 -8.58
N LEU A 85 -7.64 -8.78 -9.85
CA LEU A 85 -8.10 -9.75 -10.83
C LEU A 85 -7.26 -11.04 -10.78
N PRO A 86 -7.83 -12.21 -11.12
CA PRO A 86 -7.07 -13.47 -11.19
C PRO A 86 -5.85 -13.42 -12.13
N ARG A 87 -5.90 -12.54 -13.14
CA ARG A 87 -4.80 -12.30 -14.08
C ARG A 87 -3.58 -11.66 -13.41
N ALA A 88 -3.77 -10.83 -12.39
CA ALA A 88 -2.65 -10.26 -11.62
C ALA A 88 -1.84 -11.36 -10.94
N ARG A 89 -2.51 -12.30 -10.25
CA ARG A 89 -1.85 -13.46 -9.65
C ARG A 89 -1.10 -14.29 -10.69
N GLN A 90 -1.72 -14.59 -11.83
CA GLN A 90 -1.07 -15.34 -12.90
C GLN A 90 0.19 -14.63 -13.41
N PHE A 91 0.14 -13.30 -13.55
CA PHE A 91 1.28 -12.48 -13.93
C PHE A 91 2.41 -12.54 -12.89
N VAL A 92 2.09 -12.40 -11.60
CA VAL A 92 3.06 -12.49 -10.49
C VAL A 92 3.73 -13.86 -10.46
N LEU A 93 2.95 -14.95 -10.42
CA LEU A 93 3.48 -16.32 -10.36
C LEU A 93 4.33 -16.64 -11.60
N ALA A 94 3.91 -16.15 -12.77
CA ALA A 94 4.65 -16.36 -14.01
C ALA A 94 5.99 -15.61 -14.06
N ILE A 95 6.26 -14.64 -13.19
CA ILE A 95 7.52 -13.88 -13.14
C ILE A 95 8.37 -14.28 -11.94
N LEU A 96 7.77 -14.36 -10.76
CA LEU A 96 8.50 -14.59 -9.51
C LEU A 96 8.67 -16.08 -9.16
N CYS A 97 7.87 -16.98 -9.76
CA CYS A 97 7.89 -18.42 -9.49
C CYS A 97 8.24 -19.26 -10.74
N GLN A 98 9.14 -18.77 -11.60
CA GLN A 98 9.43 -19.39 -12.91
C GLN A 98 10.12 -20.76 -12.89
N ASP A 99 10.79 -21.11 -11.78
CA ASP A 99 11.71 -22.28 -11.70
C ASP A 99 11.31 -23.31 -10.64
N THR A 100 10.02 -23.58 -10.47
CA THR A 100 9.58 -24.18 -9.23
C THR A 100 8.72 -25.43 -9.44
N GLU A 101 9.35 -26.55 -9.78
CA GLU A 101 9.00 -27.82 -9.12
C GLU A 101 9.71 -27.95 -7.76
N ILE A 102 10.84 -27.24 -7.56
CA ILE A 102 11.70 -27.41 -6.37
C ILE A 102 11.47 -26.35 -5.27
N ARG A 103 11.09 -25.10 -5.60
CA ARG A 103 10.87 -24.04 -4.58
C ARG A 103 9.42 -23.85 -4.11
N LEU A 104 8.44 -24.57 -4.67
CA LEU A 104 7.03 -24.45 -4.24
C LEU A 104 6.75 -25.17 -2.93
N ILE A 105 7.64 -26.07 -2.48
CA ILE A 105 7.36 -27.04 -1.41
C ILE A 105 7.99 -26.62 -0.06
N GLY A 106 8.76 -25.53 0.00
CA GLY A 106 9.48 -25.10 1.21
C GLY A 106 9.35 -23.61 1.57
N ASP A 107 9.82 -23.25 2.76
CA ASP A 107 9.89 -21.88 3.32
C ASP A 107 10.83 -20.92 2.57
N ASP A 108 11.47 -21.40 1.50
CA ASP A 108 12.43 -20.65 0.68
C ASP A 108 11.78 -19.83 -0.45
N SER A 109 10.44 -19.87 -0.55
CA SER A 109 9.71 -19.10 -1.57
C SER A 109 9.66 -17.61 -1.21
N PRO A 110 9.88 -16.69 -2.17
CA PRO A 110 9.75 -15.26 -1.93
C PRO A 110 8.29 -14.83 -1.66
N LEU A 111 7.30 -15.61 -2.09
CA LEU A 111 5.89 -15.35 -1.84
C LEU A 111 5.35 -16.29 -0.75
N THR A 112 4.34 -15.85 0.00
CA THR A 112 3.73 -16.71 1.04
C THR A 112 3.05 -17.93 0.44
N GLN A 113 3.00 -19.01 1.23
CA GLN A 113 2.29 -20.23 0.84
C GLN A 113 0.78 -20.00 0.75
N SER A 114 0.25 -19.10 1.58
CA SER A 114 -1.15 -18.66 1.54
C SER A 114 -1.50 -17.98 0.21
N PHE A 115 -0.58 -17.20 -0.38
CA PHE A 115 -0.74 -16.59 -1.71
C PHE A 115 -0.61 -17.63 -2.82
N ILE A 116 0.46 -18.43 -2.79
CA ILE A 116 0.77 -19.41 -3.84
C ILE A 116 -0.33 -20.44 -3.98
N THR A 117 -0.82 -20.98 -2.87
CA THR A 117 -1.77 -22.11 -2.90
C THR A 117 -3.19 -21.60 -3.07
N PHE A 118 -3.58 -20.56 -2.32
CA PHE A 118 -4.97 -20.15 -2.18
C PHE A 118 -5.27 -18.71 -2.58
N ASN A 119 -4.31 -17.95 -3.10
CA ASN A 119 -4.46 -16.52 -3.41
C ASN A 119 -5.02 -15.72 -2.22
N HIS A 120 -4.63 -16.10 -1.00
CA HIS A 120 -5.18 -15.54 0.25
C HIS A 120 -6.70 -15.66 0.40
N GLN A 121 -7.36 -16.57 -0.30
CA GLN A 121 -8.83 -16.75 -0.20
C GLN A 121 -9.25 -17.66 0.96
N ARG A 122 -8.32 -18.47 1.50
CA ARG A 122 -8.58 -19.39 2.63
C ARG A 122 -8.11 -18.84 3.97
N VAL A 123 -7.89 -17.54 4.07
CA VAL A 123 -7.46 -16.93 5.33
C VAL A 123 -8.67 -16.82 6.27
N ASN A 124 -8.51 -17.18 7.55
CA ASN A 124 -9.61 -17.14 8.52
C ASN A 124 -10.04 -15.70 8.83
N SER A 125 -9.10 -14.76 8.80
CA SER A 125 -9.33 -13.32 9.03
C SER A 125 -8.38 -12.47 8.18
N PHE A 126 -8.81 -11.26 7.78
CA PHE A 126 -7.91 -10.35 7.04
C PHE A 126 -6.74 -9.87 7.91
N GLU A 127 -6.93 -9.83 9.23
CA GLU A 127 -5.92 -9.51 10.22
C GLU A 127 -4.78 -10.54 10.22
N GLU A 128 -5.08 -11.84 10.05
CA GLU A 128 -4.06 -12.90 9.92
C GLU A 128 -3.21 -12.73 8.66
N LEU A 129 -3.84 -12.40 7.52
CA LEU A 129 -3.15 -12.11 6.27
C LEU A 129 -2.18 -10.94 6.45
N VAL A 130 -2.68 -9.83 6.99
CA VAL A 130 -1.91 -8.62 7.19
C VAL A 130 -0.78 -8.86 8.19
N HIS A 131 -1.03 -9.62 9.26
CA HIS A 131 -0.03 -10.01 10.24
C HIS A 131 1.09 -10.85 9.62
N GLU A 132 0.77 -11.87 8.81
CA GLU A 132 1.77 -12.72 8.11
C GLU A 132 2.72 -11.85 7.26
N LEU A 133 2.18 -10.88 6.52
CA LEU A 133 2.98 -10.01 5.67
C LEU A 133 3.82 -9.01 6.46
N ILE A 134 3.26 -8.40 7.50
CA ILE A 134 3.98 -7.45 8.36
C ILE A 134 5.10 -8.15 9.13
N ASP A 135 4.83 -9.33 9.68
CA ASP A 135 5.83 -10.09 10.43
C ASP A 135 7.06 -10.40 9.57
N ARG A 136 6.85 -10.78 8.29
CA ARG A 136 7.95 -10.96 7.33
C ARG A 136 8.79 -9.70 7.14
N VAL A 137 8.16 -8.52 7.07
CA VAL A 137 8.87 -7.23 6.96
C VAL A 137 9.68 -6.93 8.22
N ILE A 138 9.11 -7.16 9.40
CA ILE A 138 9.78 -6.93 10.70
C ILE A 138 10.98 -7.88 10.85
N VAL A 139 10.78 -9.17 10.61
CA VAL A 139 11.85 -10.19 10.70
C VAL A 139 13.00 -9.87 9.74
N CYS A 140 12.70 -9.38 8.54
CA CYS A 140 13.72 -8.94 7.57
C CYS A 140 14.40 -7.60 7.92
N SER A 141 13.88 -6.87 8.90
CA SER A 141 14.47 -5.62 9.38
C SER A 141 15.40 -5.82 10.59
N GLU A 142 15.23 -6.92 11.33
CA GLU A 142 15.95 -7.17 12.59
C GLU A 142 16.94 -8.35 12.55
N PHE A 143 17.09 -9.02 11.42
CA PHE A 143 18.01 -10.16 11.31
C PHE A 143 19.45 -9.75 11.68
N ILE A 144 20.15 -10.59 12.44
CA ILE A 144 21.47 -10.24 12.98
C ILE A 144 22.59 -10.57 11.98
N LEU A 145 22.61 -11.78 11.44
CA LEU A 145 23.71 -12.28 10.60
C LEU A 145 23.26 -12.81 9.26
N LYS A 146 22.17 -13.59 9.26
CA LYS A 146 21.65 -14.25 8.05
C LYS A 146 20.21 -13.81 7.81
N PRO A 147 19.87 -13.31 6.62
CA PRO A 147 18.51 -12.93 6.30
C PRO A 147 17.62 -14.19 6.22
N PRO A 148 16.30 -14.03 6.38
CA PRO A 148 15.35 -15.14 6.30
C PRO A 148 15.43 -15.90 4.96
N PRO A 149 15.07 -17.20 4.94
CA PRO A 149 15.23 -18.08 3.77
C PRO A 149 14.47 -17.60 2.53
N TYR A 150 13.32 -16.97 2.73
CA TYR A 150 12.46 -16.44 1.66
C TYR A 150 12.99 -15.16 0.99
N ILE A 151 14.14 -14.62 1.43
CA ILE A 151 14.79 -13.44 0.84
C ILE A 151 16.17 -13.82 0.31
N ALA A 152 16.66 -13.07 -0.68
CA ALA A 152 18.00 -13.27 -1.22
C ALA A 152 19.07 -13.18 -0.12
N GLN A 153 19.83 -14.26 0.04
CA GLN A 153 20.87 -14.38 1.06
C GLN A 153 22.04 -13.42 0.81
N ASP A 154 22.51 -13.33 -0.44
CA ASP A 154 23.48 -12.33 -0.86
C ASP A 154 22.76 -11.10 -1.43
N TRP A 155 22.21 -10.28 -0.54
CA TRP A 155 21.43 -9.10 -0.91
C TRP A 155 22.25 -7.98 -1.57
N ARG A 156 23.59 -8.09 -1.59
CA ARG A 156 24.46 -7.11 -2.26
C ARG A 156 24.30 -7.11 -3.78
N PHE A 157 23.93 -8.28 -4.33
CA PHE A 157 23.63 -8.45 -5.74
C PHE A 157 22.13 -8.60 -6.00
N ALA A 158 21.32 -8.56 -4.94
CA ALA A 158 19.89 -8.49 -5.07
C ALA A 158 19.47 -7.06 -5.41
N GLU A 159 18.27 -6.96 -5.94
CA GLU A 159 17.64 -5.71 -6.34
C GLU A 159 17.46 -4.72 -5.17
N TYR A 160 17.21 -5.27 -3.97
CA TYR A 160 16.87 -4.52 -2.77
C TYR A 160 17.56 -5.10 -1.54
N SER A 161 17.67 -4.30 -0.47
CA SER A 161 18.01 -4.81 0.86
C SER A 161 16.92 -5.77 1.38
N PRO A 162 17.20 -6.63 2.37
CA PRO A 162 16.25 -7.66 2.79
C PRO A 162 14.89 -7.12 3.24
N ALA A 163 14.86 -6.05 4.05
CA ALA A 163 13.62 -5.40 4.48
C ALA A 163 12.83 -4.80 3.29
N ALA A 164 13.53 -4.20 2.33
CA ALA A 164 12.88 -3.64 1.14
C ALA A 164 12.35 -4.74 0.21
N GLN A 165 13.06 -5.87 0.06
CA GLN A 165 12.54 -7.04 -0.66
C GLN A 165 11.23 -7.53 -0.02
N ALA A 166 11.22 -7.72 1.30
CA ALA A 166 10.02 -8.16 2.02
C ALA A 166 8.85 -7.18 1.86
N LEU A 167 9.13 -5.87 1.94
CA LEU A 167 8.12 -4.82 1.76
C LEU A 167 7.48 -4.87 0.38
N TYR A 168 8.28 -4.87 -0.70
CA TYR A 168 7.74 -4.88 -2.06
C TYR A 168 7.07 -6.20 -2.41
N LEU A 169 7.56 -7.34 -1.91
CA LEU A 169 6.89 -8.63 -2.08
C LEU A 169 5.53 -8.64 -1.38
N ALA A 170 5.43 -8.09 -0.17
CA ALA A 170 4.15 -7.93 0.52
C ALA A 170 3.19 -7.01 -0.26
N CYS A 171 3.67 -5.89 -0.82
CA CYS A 171 2.85 -5.04 -1.68
C CYS A 171 2.36 -5.77 -2.94
N ILE A 172 3.25 -6.50 -3.61
CA ILE A 172 2.91 -7.29 -4.82
C ILE A 172 1.82 -8.30 -4.50
N GLU A 173 1.97 -9.03 -3.39
CA GLU A 173 0.98 -9.99 -2.93
C GLU A 173 -0.38 -9.33 -2.66
N LEU A 174 -0.41 -8.22 -1.94
CA LEU A 174 -1.66 -7.49 -1.67
C LEU A 174 -2.34 -6.98 -2.95
N LEU A 175 -1.57 -6.43 -3.90
CA LEU A 175 -2.10 -5.91 -5.16
C LEU A 175 -2.61 -7.01 -6.11
N ALA A 176 -1.99 -8.19 -6.05
CA ALA A 176 -2.39 -9.33 -6.86
C ALA A 176 -3.47 -10.21 -6.18
N SER A 177 -3.63 -10.07 -4.85
CA SER A 177 -4.70 -10.72 -4.09
C SER A 177 -6.07 -10.13 -4.45
N PRO A 178 -7.17 -10.89 -4.32
CA PRO A 178 -8.50 -10.45 -4.72
C PRO A 178 -9.13 -9.46 -3.72
N HIS A 179 -8.36 -8.97 -2.75
CA HIS A 179 -8.85 -8.24 -1.59
C HIS A 179 -8.76 -6.74 -1.79
N SER A 180 -9.90 -6.07 -1.83
CA SER A 180 -9.96 -4.61 -2.02
C SER A 180 -9.34 -3.82 -0.85
N PRO A 181 -8.89 -2.58 -1.08
CA PRO A 181 -8.36 -1.70 -0.03
C PRO A 181 -9.29 -1.53 1.19
N ASN A 182 -10.61 -1.53 0.95
CA ASN A 182 -11.65 -1.42 1.99
C ASN A 182 -11.65 -2.54 3.03
N HIS A 183 -11.04 -3.69 2.74
CA HIS A 183 -10.93 -4.79 3.71
C HIS A 183 -9.55 -4.81 4.37
N ILE A 184 -8.50 -4.51 3.59
CA ILE A 184 -7.11 -4.59 4.03
C ILE A 184 -6.75 -3.47 5.02
N VAL A 185 -7.17 -2.22 4.76
CA VAL A 185 -6.82 -1.09 5.63
C VAL A 185 -7.51 -1.20 7.00
N PRO A 186 -8.82 -1.51 7.10
CA PRO A 186 -9.43 -1.79 8.40
C PRO A 186 -8.80 -2.97 9.14
N ALA A 187 -8.34 -4.00 8.42
CA ALA A 187 -7.62 -5.11 9.02
C ALA A 187 -6.25 -4.69 9.59
N MET A 188 -5.53 -3.77 8.93
CA MET A 188 -4.30 -3.17 9.48
C MET A 188 -4.57 -2.40 10.77
N ILE A 189 -5.67 -1.64 10.82
CA ILE A 189 -6.08 -0.91 12.03
C ILE A 189 -6.46 -1.90 13.14
N ASN A 190 -7.29 -2.90 12.82
CA ASN A 190 -7.74 -3.93 13.75
C ASN A 190 -6.58 -4.76 14.31
N LEU A 191 -5.53 -5.00 13.53
CA LEU A 191 -4.38 -5.78 13.98
C LEU A 191 -3.70 -5.17 15.21
N LEU A 192 -3.61 -3.83 15.27
CA LEU A 192 -3.10 -3.13 16.43
C LEU A 192 -4.12 -3.08 17.58
N SER A 193 -5.41 -2.91 17.29
CA SER A 193 -6.44 -2.81 18.33
C SER A 193 -6.82 -4.14 19.00
N SER A 194 -6.75 -5.26 18.28
CA SER A 194 -7.37 -6.54 18.70
C SER A 194 -6.42 -7.54 19.35
N ARG A 195 -5.10 -7.35 19.20
CA ARG A 195 -4.09 -8.32 19.65
C ARG A 195 -2.94 -7.61 20.36
N PRO A 196 -2.40 -8.18 21.44
CA PRO A 196 -1.24 -7.61 22.11
C PRO A 196 -0.06 -7.73 21.16
N GLN A 197 0.56 -6.61 20.84
CA GLN A 197 1.73 -6.59 19.98
C GLN A 197 2.98 -6.57 20.86
N PRO A 198 3.88 -7.56 20.78
CA PRO A 198 5.10 -7.55 21.59
C PRO A 198 6.03 -6.39 21.23
N ARG A 199 5.91 -5.85 20.00
CA ARG A 199 6.70 -4.74 19.49
C ARG A 199 5.80 -3.74 18.74
N PRO A 200 5.00 -2.93 19.45
CA PRO A 200 3.94 -2.12 18.85
C PRO A 200 4.46 -1.11 17.82
N TYR A 201 5.58 -0.44 18.10
CA TYR A 201 6.17 0.53 17.17
C TYR A 201 6.74 -0.10 15.90
N MET A 202 7.28 -1.32 15.98
CA MET A 202 7.77 -2.02 14.78
C MET A 202 6.61 -2.42 13.87
N THR A 203 5.52 -2.93 14.46
CA THR A 203 4.28 -3.22 13.74
C THR A 203 3.67 -1.95 13.12
N LEU A 204 3.61 -0.86 13.88
CA LEU A 204 3.14 0.45 13.40
C LEU A 204 3.95 0.94 12.19
N ASN A 205 5.29 0.96 12.31
CA ASN A 205 6.17 1.43 11.25
C ASN A 205 6.06 0.53 10.00
N ALA A 206 5.97 -0.78 10.17
CA ALA A 206 5.78 -1.71 9.06
C ALA A 206 4.44 -1.48 8.35
N ILE A 207 3.34 -1.27 9.09
CA ILE A 207 2.03 -0.90 8.52
C ILE A 207 2.14 0.40 7.72
N ALA A 208 2.75 1.43 8.30
CA ALA A 208 2.89 2.72 7.66
C ALA A 208 3.73 2.64 6.37
N LEU A 209 4.87 1.93 6.41
CA LEU A 209 5.71 1.69 5.23
C LEU A 209 4.92 0.96 4.13
N LEU A 210 4.19 -0.08 4.49
CA LEU A 210 3.36 -0.85 3.56
C LEU A 210 2.28 0.02 2.91
N LEU A 211 1.57 0.84 3.70
CA LEU A 211 0.57 1.79 3.20
C LEU A 211 1.19 2.85 2.27
N THR A 212 2.38 3.37 2.59
CA THR A 212 3.07 4.35 1.73
C THR A 212 3.56 3.76 0.40
N ALA A 213 3.82 2.45 0.35
CA ALA A 213 4.20 1.74 -0.86
C ALA A 213 2.99 1.23 -1.67
N LEU A 214 1.77 1.35 -1.15
CA LEU A 214 0.54 0.96 -1.86
C LEU A 214 -0.08 2.16 -2.62
N PRO A 215 -0.93 1.91 -3.64
CA PRO A 215 -1.62 2.95 -4.39
C PRO A 215 -2.50 3.85 -3.51
N ASP A 216 -2.78 5.06 -4.00
CA ASP A 216 -3.57 6.09 -3.31
C ASP A 216 -4.93 5.59 -2.78
N ALA A 217 -5.53 4.59 -3.43
CA ALA A 217 -6.78 3.98 -3.00
C ALA A 217 -6.71 3.46 -1.54
N TYR A 218 -5.57 2.93 -1.10
CA TYR A 218 -5.38 2.48 0.28
C TYR A 218 -5.29 3.67 1.26
N CYS A 219 -4.59 4.74 0.87
CA CYS A 219 -4.53 5.96 1.67
C CYS A 219 -5.90 6.61 1.84
N GLN A 220 -6.72 6.63 0.79
CA GLN A 220 -8.09 7.18 0.86
C GLN A 220 -8.95 6.45 1.89
N VAL A 221 -8.82 5.13 2.03
CA VAL A 221 -9.53 4.39 3.07
C VAL A 221 -9.08 4.81 4.46
N LEU A 222 -7.77 4.96 4.70
CA LEU A 222 -7.25 5.45 5.98
C LEU A 222 -7.75 6.87 6.31
N GLN A 223 -7.76 7.76 5.30
CA GLN A 223 -8.29 9.10 5.42
C GLN A 223 -9.78 9.09 5.78
N ASN A 224 -10.58 8.25 5.12
CA ASN A 224 -12.00 8.10 5.42
C ASN A 224 -12.25 7.56 6.83
N GLU A 225 -11.45 6.59 7.30
CA GLU A 225 -11.53 6.09 8.68
C GLU A 225 -11.20 7.19 9.70
N PHE A 226 -10.19 8.02 9.43
CA PHE A 226 -9.85 9.16 10.29
C PHE A 226 -10.99 10.20 10.32
N LEU A 227 -11.56 10.55 9.17
CA LEU A 227 -12.69 11.49 9.10
C LEU A 227 -13.95 10.91 9.75
N ALA A 228 -14.17 9.60 9.65
CA ALA A 228 -15.29 8.92 10.30
C ALA A 228 -15.24 9.01 11.83
N VAL A 229 -14.04 9.02 12.43
CA VAL A 229 -13.88 9.25 13.87
C VAL A 229 -14.38 10.65 14.27
N ILE A 230 -14.08 11.68 13.47
CA ILE A 230 -14.56 13.05 13.70
C ILE A 230 -16.08 13.12 13.46
N ASP A 231 -16.56 12.61 12.33
CA ASP A 231 -17.98 12.67 11.93
C ASP A 231 -18.91 11.89 12.88
N SER A 232 -18.40 10.84 13.52
CA SER A 232 -19.19 9.99 14.43
C SER A 232 -19.68 10.69 15.69
N GLY A 233 -19.20 11.91 16.00
CA GLY A 233 -19.59 12.64 17.20
C GLY A 233 -19.23 11.91 18.50
N LEU A 234 -18.42 10.85 18.43
CA LEU A 234 -17.91 10.10 19.59
C LEU A 234 -16.94 10.95 20.42
N LEU A 235 -16.54 12.12 19.94
CA LEU A 235 -15.80 13.13 20.71
C LEU A 235 -16.73 14.11 21.44
N SER A 236 -18.04 14.01 21.18
CA SER A 236 -19.09 14.93 21.64
C SER A 236 -20.34 14.19 22.15
N ALA A 237 -20.32 13.69 23.39
CA ALA A 237 -21.57 13.54 24.15
C ALA A 237 -21.31 13.41 25.66
N PHE A 238 -21.41 14.54 26.37
CA PHE A 238 -22.23 14.54 27.56
C PHE A 238 -23.70 14.48 27.07
N LEU A 239 -24.45 13.50 27.61
CA LEU A 239 -25.92 13.38 27.65
C LEU A 239 -26.64 12.48 26.62
N GLN A 240 -27.36 11.53 27.23
CA GLN A 240 -28.65 10.92 26.88
C GLN A 240 -28.65 9.69 25.96
N ILE A 241 -28.62 8.54 26.64
CA ILE A 241 -29.13 7.25 26.22
C ILE A 241 -30.62 7.41 25.87
N GLU A 242 -31.01 7.13 24.63
CA GLU A 242 -32.34 6.59 24.34
C GLU A 242 -32.24 5.38 23.42
N ASP A 243 -32.91 4.32 23.86
CA ASP A 243 -32.99 2.99 23.30
C ASP A 243 -33.60 2.99 21.90
N SER A 244 -32.81 2.66 20.87
CA SER A 244 -33.24 2.00 19.62
C SER A 244 -32.07 1.93 18.63
N ILE A 245 -31.13 0.98 18.77
CA ILE A 245 -29.96 0.97 17.88
C ILE A 245 -29.79 -0.36 17.15
N ASN A 246 -29.94 -0.24 15.82
CA ASN A 246 -29.67 -1.23 14.78
C ASN A 246 -28.27 -1.86 14.90
N VAL A 247 -28.19 -3.16 14.61
CA VAL A 247 -26.98 -4.01 14.68
C VAL A 247 -25.75 -3.46 13.94
N LYS A 248 -25.93 -2.54 12.98
CA LYS A 248 -24.83 -1.89 12.24
C LYS A 248 -24.01 -0.88 13.06
N MET A 249 -24.57 -0.39 14.17
CA MET A 249 -23.90 0.54 15.10
C MET A 249 -23.08 -0.18 16.19
N ARG A 250 -23.15 -1.51 16.31
CA ARG A 250 -22.38 -2.25 17.32
C ARG A 250 -20.87 -2.30 17.04
N VAL A 251 -20.46 -2.16 15.78
CA VAL A 251 -19.04 -2.08 15.39
C VAL A 251 -18.49 -0.66 15.62
N LEU A 252 -19.35 0.36 15.64
CA LEU A 252 -19.01 1.75 16.00
C LEU A 252 -19.07 1.99 17.51
N ALA A 253 -19.80 1.15 18.25
CA ALA A 253 -19.98 1.22 19.71
C ALA A 253 -18.78 0.72 20.55
N GLN A 254 -17.65 0.37 19.91
CA GLN A 254 -16.39 0.10 20.62
C GLN A 254 -15.54 1.35 20.86
N ASN A 255 -15.92 2.49 20.29
CA ASN A 255 -15.19 3.73 20.49
C ASN A 255 -15.70 4.41 21.76
N ARG A 256 -14.85 4.50 22.78
CA ARG A 256 -15.08 5.31 23.97
C ARG A 256 -15.13 6.79 23.58
N ASN A 257 -15.90 7.60 24.31
CA ASN A 257 -15.76 9.05 24.19
C ASN A 257 -14.37 9.45 24.69
N LEU A 258 -13.50 9.86 23.77
CA LEU A 258 -12.13 10.25 24.09
C LEU A 258 -12.13 11.59 24.83
N THR A 259 -11.50 11.64 26.01
CA THR A 259 -11.26 12.91 26.69
C THR A 259 -10.00 13.60 26.16
N PHE A 260 -9.80 14.87 26.53
CA PHE A 260 -8.56 15.59 26.22
C PHE A 260 -7.33 14.81 26.70
N GLU A 261 -7.38 14.22 27.89
CA GLU A 261 -6.29 13.44 28.46
C GLU A 261 -6.00 12.18 27.64
N ASP A 262 -7.05 11.47 27.21
CA ASP A 262 -6.92 10.29 26.34
C ASP A 262 -6.31 10.65 24.97
N ILE A 263 -6.52 11.88 24.48
CA ILE A 263 -5.99 12.33 23.18
C ILE A 263 -4.54 12.82 23.31
N VAL A 264 -4.23 13.60 24.35
CA VAL A 264 -2.95 14.32 24.45
C VAL A 264 -1.91 13.56 25.24
N PHE A 265 -2.31 12.88 26.32
CA PHE A 265 -1.40 12.20 27.24
C PHE A 265 -1.40 10.67 27.10
N ASP A 266 -1.94 10.13 26.01
CA ASP A 266 -1.94 8.69 25.75
C ASP A 266 -0.53 8.09 25.78
N ASN A 267 -0.40 6.97 26.49
CA ASN A 267 0.77 6.10 26.45
C ASN A 267 0.51 4.92 25.51
N PHE A 268 0.64 5.18 24.21
CA PHE A 268 0.30 4.24 23.14
C PHE A 268 0.93 2.84 23.30
N GLU A 269 2.19 2.77 23.74
CA GLU A 269 2.90 1.50 23.94
C GLU A 269 2.27 0.67 25.06
N GLU A 270 2.01 1.29 26.21
CA GLU A 270 1.39 0.62 27.36
C GLU A 270 -0.07 0.23 27.06
N SER A 271 -0.82 1.11 26.40
CA SER A 271 -2.21 0.86 25.97
C SER A 271 -2.31 -0.35 25.04
N LEU A 272 -1.38 -0.52 24.10
CA LEU A 272 -1.35 -1.67 23.18
C LEU A 272 -0.89 -2.98 23.84
N LEU A 273 0.08 -2.91 24.75
CA LEU A 273 0.55 -4.08 25.50
C LEU A 273 -0.57 -4.64 26.39
N LEU A 274 -1.40 -3.76 26.97
CA LEU A 274 -2.51 -4.12 27.85
C LEU A 274 -3.83 -4.43 27.11
N GLN A 275 -3.85 -4.40 25.77
CA GLN A 275 -5.06 -4.57 24.93
C GLN A 275 -6.17 -3.54 25.24
N MET A 276 -5.77 -2.35 25.68
CA MET A 276 -6.67 -1.24 25.96
C MET A 276 -6.67 -0.20 24.84
N GLY A 277 -6.12 -0.55 23.67
CA GLY A 277 -5.95 0.37 22.54
C GLY A 277 -7.27 0.76 21.90
N ASP A 278 -7.75 1.98 22.17
CA ASP A 278 -8.90 2.54 21.48
C ASP A 278 -8.63 2.65 19.98
N ARG A 279 -9.56 2.12 19.17
CA ARG A 279 -9.46 2.13 17.70
C ARG A 279 -9.21 3.54 17.15
N SER A 280 -9.87 4.55 17.72
CA SER A 280 -9.71 5.96 17.35
C SER A 280 -8.26 6.45 17.53
N ILE A 281 -7.59 6.08 18.62
CA ILE A 281 -6.18 6.44 18.85
C ILE A 281 -5.28 5.69 17.87
N VAL A 282 -5.54 4.39 17.65
CA VAL A 282 -4.79 3.58 16.67
C VAL A 282 -4.87 4.19 15.26
N ILE A 283 -6.06 4.63 14.82
CA ILE A 283 -6.23 5.30 13.53
C ILE A 283 -5.36 6.56 13.46
N SER A 284 -5.39 7.40 14.51
CA SER A 284 -4.60 8.64 14.58
C SER A 284 -3.10 8.35 14.46
N VAL A 285 -2.62 7.36 15.20
CA VAL A 285 -1.20 7.00 15.25
C VAL A 285 -0.73 6.36 13.93
N ILE A 286 -1.53 5.48 13.31
CA ILE A 286 -1.24 4.95 11.96
C ILE A 286 -1.19 6.08 10.94
N ALA A 287 -2.15 7.01 10.99
CA ALA A 287 -2.21 8.11 10.05
C ALA A 287 -0.99 9.04 10.20
N GLN A 288 -0.58 9.34 11.43
CA GLN A 288 0.64 10.09 11.71
C GLN A 288 1.88 9.36 11.16
N ALA A 289 2.01 8.06 11.40
CA ALA A 289 3.11 7.25 10.88
C ALA A 289 3.12 7.21 9.34
N TYR A 290 1.95 7.09 8.70
CA TYR A 290 1.82 7.13 7.24
C TYR A 290 2.37 8.43 6.65
N TRP A 291 1.95 9.59 7.16
CA TRP A 291 2.47 10.87 6.66
C TRP A 291 3.91 11.16 7.07
N HIS A 292 4.39 10.57 8.17
CA HIS A 292 5.80 10.61 8.53
C HIS A 292 6.68 9.85 7.53
N HIS A 293 6.23 8.68 7.05
CA HIS A 293 6.93 7.90 6.03
C HIS A 293 6.68 8.37 4.59
N GLY A 294 5.55 9.06 4.33
CA GLY A 294 5.18 9.54 2.99
C GLY A 294 6.21 10.50 2.39
N ASN A 295 6.33 10.52 1.06
CA ASN A 295 7.22 11.45 0.38
C ASN A 295 6.64 12.89 0.35
N MET A 296 7.41 13.85 -0.19
CA MET A 296 6.99 15.26 -0.25
C MET A 296 5.71 15.49 -1.09
N LEU A 297 5.46 14.65 -2.11
CA LEU A 297 4.24 14.76 -2.92
C LEU A 297 3.01 14.35 -2.11
N VAL A 298 3.11 13.25 -1.34
CA VAL A 298 2.07 12.80 -0.42
C VAL A 298 1.80 13.87 0.64
N LEU A 299 2.85 14.46 1.22
CA LEU A 299 2.72 15.53 2.21
C LEU A 299 2.08 16.80 1.60
N SER A 300 2.47 17.19 0.38
CA SER A 300 1.85 18.32 -0.31
C SER A 300 0.36 18.08 -0.55
N ARG A 301 -0.03 16.87 -0.97
CA ARG A 301 -1.45 16.52 -1.19
C ARG A 301 -2.25 16.55 0.10
N PHE A 302 -1.69 15.98 1.18
CA PHE A 302 -2.26 16.06 2.53
C PHE A 302 -2.57 17.49 2.93
N MET A 303 -1.60 18.39 2.79
CA MET A 303 -1.73 19.80 3.15
C MET A 303 -2.78 20.54 2.29
N SER A 304 -2.84 20.24 0.99
CA SER A 304 -3.75 20.94 0.06
C SER A 304 -5.21 20.50 0.11
N SER A 305 -5.47 19.20 0.34
CA SER A 305 -6.82 18.62 0.24
C SER A 305 -7.32 18.13 1.59
N PHE A 306 -6.60 17.20 2.20
CA PHE A 306 -7.09 16.50 3.38
C PHE A 306 -7.22 17.42 4.60
N VAL A 307 -6.29 18.36 4.79
CA VAL A 307 -6.41 19.35 5.88
C VAL A 307 -7.68 20.19 5.73
N SER A 308 -8.02 20.62 4.50
CA SER A 308 -9.26 21.37 4.25
C SER A 308 -10.49 20.52 4.62
N ASP A 309 -10.46 19.22 4.30
CA ASP A 309 -11.56 18.29 4.61
C ASP A 309 -11.72 18.04 6.12
N VAL A 310 -10.61 18.02 6.86
CA VAL A 310 -10.61 17.94 8.33
C VAL A 310 -11.16 19.23 8.93
N CYS A 311 -10.65 20.39 8.51
CA CYS A 311 -11.11 21.69 9.02
C CYS A 311 -12.60 21.95 8.79
N ALA A 312 -13.18 21.41 7.72
CA ALA A 312 -14.62 21.53 7.44
C ALA A 312 -15.51 20.70 8.39
N ARG A 313 -14.95 19.67 9.04
CA ARG A 313 -15.70 18.72 9.89
C ARG A 313 -15.54 18.96 11.39
N VAL A 314 -14.42 19.56 11.81
CA VAL A 314 -14.15 19.87 13.22
C VAL A 314 -15.13 20.93 13.73
N LYS A 315 -15.89 20.58 14.77
CA LYS A 315 -16.88 21.43 15.44
C LYS A 315 -16.63 21.52 16.95
N THR A 316 -16.00 20.52 17.56
CA THR A 316 -15.76 20.48 19.00
C THR A 316 -14.28 20.60 19.36
N GLU A 317 -13.99 20.94 20.62
CA GLU A 317 -12.63 21.07 21.13
C GLU A 317 -11.86 19.73 21.08
N ASN A 318 -12.51 18.63 21.44
CA ASN A 318 -11.89 17.30 21.39
C ASN A 318 -11.53 16.89 19.95
N GLU A 319 -12.40 17.20 18.97
CA GLU A 319 -12.10 16.98 17.54
C GLU A 319 -10.91 17.82 17.06
N LEU A 320 -10.79 19.05 17.56
CA LEU A 320 -9.64 19.91 17.28
C LEU A 320 -8.35 19.29 17.83
N TRP A 321 -8.35 18.84 19.08
CA TRP A 321 -7.18 18.18 19.67
C TRP A 321 -6.80 16.90 18.93
N TYR A 322 -7.78 16.11 18.50
CA TYR A 322 -7.56 14.92 17.68
C TYR A 322 -6.91 15.25 16.33
N ALA A 323 -7.36 16.32 15.66
CA ALA A 323 -6.76 16.82 14.43
C ALA A 323 -5.34 17.39 14.64
N LEU A 324 -5.12 18.12 15.74
CA LEU A 324 -3.82 18.69 16.08
C LEU A 324 -2.77 17.62 16.38
N ARG A 325 -3.16 16.52 17.04
CA ARG A 325 -2.28 15.36 17.26
C ARG A 325 -1.67 14.86 15.94
N LEU A 326 -2.42 14.93 14.85
CA LEU A 326 -1.95 14.53 13.54
C LEU A 326 -1.05 15.58 12.87
N ILE A 327 -1.46 16.85 12.90
CA ILE A 327 -0.82 17.92 12.12
C ILE A 327 0.47 18.40 12.78
N VAL A 328 0.49 18.58 14.10
CA VAL A 328 1.59 19.23 14.83
C VAL A 328 2.95 18.54 14.59
N PRO A 329 3.06 17.19 14.68
CA PRO A 329 4.34 16.50 14.42
C PRO A 329 4.85 16.67 12.99
N LEU A 330 3.96 16.92 12.02
CA LEU A 330 4.31 17.08 10.61
C LEU A 330 4.77 18.50 10.28
N LEU A 331 4.48 19.50 11.13
CA LEU A 331 4.82 20.91 10.91
C LEU A 331 6.32 21.13 10.75
N HIS A 332 7.14 20.47 11.55
CA HIS A 332 8.61 20.57 11.45
C HIS A 332 9.10 20.09 10.08
N ARG A 333 8.60 18.94 9.64
CA ARG A 333 8.97 18.35 8.35
C ARG A 333 8.53 19.23 7.17
N CYS A 334 7.35 19.84 7.29
CA CYS A 334 6.87 20.85 6.37
C CYS A 334 7.83 22.06 6.33
N TYR A 335 8.15 22.64 7.50
CA TYR A 335 9.01 23.81 7.61
C TYR A 335 10.40 23.59 6.98
N ASP A 336 11.04 22.45 7.24
CA ASP A 336 12.35 22.11 6.66
C ASP A 336 12.31 22.00 5.13
N SER A 337 11.14 21.71 4.56
CA SER A 337 10.94 21.49 3.13
C SER A 337 10.24 22.64 2.42
N ARG A 338 10.06 23.79 3.10
CA ARG A 338 9.32 24.96 2.62
C ARG A 338 9.80 25.51 1.28
N ASP A 339 11.11 25.47 1.02
CA ASP A 339 11.68 26.02 -0.21
C ASP A 339 11.31 25.19 -1.45
N LYS A 340 10.91 23.93 -1.26
CA LYS A 340 10.46 23.01 -2.33
C LYS A 340 8.96 23.03 -2.54
N VAL A 341 8.19 23.58 -1.60
CA VAL A 341 6.72 23.61 -1.63
C VAL A 341 6.28 25.07 -1.68
N LYS A 342 6.15 25.61 -2.90
CA LYS A 342 5.82 27.04 -3.14
C LYS A 342 4.50 27.52 -2.53
N HIS A 343 3.66 26.61 -2.04
CA HIS A 343 2.36 26.89 -1.39
C HIS A 343 2.35 26.58 0.11
N LEU A 344 3.47 26.19 0.70
CA LEU A 344 3.53 25.80 2.11
C LEU A 344 3.29 26.97 3.05
N GLU A 345 3.72 28.18 2.68
CA GLU A 345 3.47 29.38 3.49
C GLU A 345 1.97 29.71 3.58
N GLU A 346 1.20 29.52 2.50
CA GLU A 346 -0.24 29.80 2.50
C GLU A 346 -1.01 28.75 3.31
N VAL A 347 -0.60 27.48 3.27
CA VAL A 347 -1.25 26.42 4.07
C VAL A 347 -0.81 26.47 5.53
N LEU A 348 0.47 26.74 5.84
CA LEU A 348 0.93 26.94 7.22
C LEU A 348 0.25 28.18 7.83
N ARG A 349 0.11 29.27 7.06
CA ARG A 349 -0.64 30.44 7.49
C ARG A 349 -2.12 30.13 7.61
N ALA A 350 -2.74 29.36 6.70
CA ALA A 350 -4.14 28.97 6.82
C ALA A 350 -4.38 28.07 8.04
N ILE A 351 -3.52 27.09 8.31
CA ILE A 351 -3.63 26.24 9.51
C ILE A 351 -3.40 27.09 10.77
N LEU A 352 -2.32 27.87 10.87
CA LEU A 352 -2.11 28.73 12.04
C LEU A 352 -3.25 29.75 12.22
N ILE A 353 -3.69 30.42 11.16
CA ILE A 353 -4.74 31.44 11.23
C ILE A 353 -6.09 30.81 11.51
N PHE A 354 -6.45 29.65 10.94
CA PHE A 354 -7.73 29.00 11.24
C PHE A 354 -7.74 28.41 12.66
N THR A 355 -6.61 27.86 13.13
CA THR A 355 -6.46 27.32 14.49
C THR A 355 -6.38 28.42 15.55
N ILE A 356 -5.91 29.62 15.20
CA ILE A 356 -5.83 30.77 16.13
C ILE A 356 -7.10 31.63 16.07
N VAL A 357 -7.67 31.88 14.89
CA VAL A 357 -8.75 32.88 14.70
C VAL A 357 -10.15 32.31 14.97
N ASN A 358 -10.46 31.05 14.65
CA ASN A 358 -11.79 30.51 14.95
C ASN A 358 -11.94 30.03 16.39
N THR A 359 -10.84 29.68 17.05
CA THR A 359 -10.83 29.13 18.41
C THR A 359 -10.69 30.19 19.50
N LEU A 360 -10.10 31.37 19.21
CA LEU A 360 -9.99 32.48 20.17
C LEU A 360 -11.05 33.57 20.01
N ILE A 361 -11.91 33.54 18.97
CA ILE A 361 -12.94 34.56 18.73
C ILE A 361 -14.36 34.06 19.09
N LEU A 362 -14.53 32.77 19.37
CA LEU A 362 -15.79 32.19 19.89
C LEU A 362 -15.76 31.85 21.39
N PHE A 363 -14.66 32.19 22.08
CA PHE A 363 -14.59 32.39 23.53
C PHE A 363 -14.37 33.88 23.80
#